data_AF-A0A2E6H8N3-F1
#
_entry.id   AF-A0A2E6H8N3-F1
#
_cell.length_a   1.000
_cell.length_b   1.000
_cell.length_c   1.000
_cell.angle_alpha   90.00
_cell.angle_beta   90.00
_cell.angle_gamma   90.00
#
_symmetry.space_group_name_H-M   'P 1'
#
loop_
_entity.id
_entity.type
_entity.pdbx_description
1 polymer ?
#
loop_
_entity_poly.entity_id
_entity_poly.type
_entity_poly.pdbx_seq_one_letter_code
_entity_poly.pdbx_strand_id
1 'polypeptide(L)'
;MDIQIGNRVRSFDFAQDDGYGRDLSGERACYVEGEVIGFDHIEGCQRYRILVDRDVFGGKEEDRRVGRIVTPPVNGTPTWSDQTTNYVEVV
;
A
#
# COMPACT_ATOMS: atom_id res chain seq x y z
N MET A 1 8.45 11.93 -4.78
CA MET A 1 9.16 11.69 -3.51
C MET A 1 9.49 10.22 -3.49
N ASP A 2 10.76 9.87 -3.26
CA ASP A 2 11.16 8.46 -3.21
C ASP A 2 10.83 7.91 -1.82
N ILE A 3 10.03 6.85 -1.76
CA ILE A 3 9.67 6.19 -0.50
C ILE A 3 10.88 5.37 -0.02
N GLN A 4 11.27 5.56 1.24
CA GLN A 4 12.45 4.95 1.87
C GLN A 4 12.10 4.16 3.13
N ILE A 5 13.04 3.33 3.60
CA ILE A 5 12.95 2.65 4.89
C ILE A 5 12.77 3.69 6.02
N GLY A 6 11.87 3.43 6.94
CA GLY A 6 11.49 4.32 8.03
C GLY A 6 10.37 5.31 7.68
N ASN A 7 9.95 5.40 6.42
CA ASN A 7 8.80 6.22 6.08
C ASN A 7 7.50 5.55 6.55
N ARG A 8 6.63 6.36 7.16
CA ARG A 8 5.23 6.01 7.37
C ARG A 8 4.50 6.16 6.05
N VAL A 9 3.79 5.12 5.64
CA VAL A 9 3.11 5.06 4.35
C VAL A 9 1.70 4.53 4.50
N ARG A 10 0.88 4.81 3.50
CA ARG A 10 -0.43 4.22 3.29
C ARG A 10 -0.42 3.42 1.99
N SER A 11 -0.88 2.17 2.05
CA SER A 11 -1.04 1.28 0.89
C SER A 11 -2.51 0.98 0.65
N PHE A 12 -3.00 1.25 -0.55
CA PHE A 12 -4.41 1.06 -0.93
C PHE A 12 -4.62 -0.28 -1.65
N ASP A 13 -5.75 -0.94 -1.38
CA ASP A 13 -6.06 -2.26 -1.98
C ASP A 13 -6.61 -2.13 -3.42
N PHE A 14 -7.26 -1.02 -3.77
CA PHE A 14 -7.99 -0.84 -5.04
C PHE A 14 -7.65 0.46 -5.78
N ALA A 15 -6.52 1.07 -5.46
CA ALA A 15 -6.14 2.35 -6.06
C ALA A 15 -5.93 2.24 -7.58
N GLN A 16 -6.39 3.24 -8.32
CA GLN A 16 -6.14 3.42 -9.75
C GLN A 16 -5.56 4.80 -10.03
N ASP A 17 -4.98 4.99 -11.22
CA ASP A 17 -4.30 6.24 -11.60
C ASP A 17 -5.24 7.44 -11.69
N ASP A 18 -6.55 7.23 -11.88
CA ASP A 18 -7.57 8.28 -11.89
C ASP A 18 -8.02 8.74 -10.48
N GLY A 19 -7.42 8.18 -9.44
CA GLY A 19 -7.75 8.49 -8.04
C GLY A 19 -8.83 7.61 -7.44
N TYR A 20 -9.43 6.68 -8.20
CA TYR A 20 -10.35 5.69 -7.66
C TYR A 20 -9.65 4.82 -6.61
N GLY A 21 -10.38 4.39 -5.56
CA GLY A 21 -9.88 3.47 -4.54
C GLY A 21 -8.92 4.10 -3.52
N ARG A 22 -8.85 5.43 -3.47
CA ARG A 22 -8.03 6.21 -2.51
C ARG A 22 -8.85 6.90 -1.42
N ASP A 23 -10.09 6.48 -1.23
CA ASP A 23 -10.96 7.02 -0.18
C ASP A 23 -10.35 6.80 1.21
N LEU A 24 -10.32 7.85 2.03
CA LEU A 24 -9.83 7.78 3.42
C LEU A 24 -10.94 7.53 4.45
N SER A 25 -12.21 7.69 4.03
CA SER A 25 -13.40 7.49 4.84
C SER A 25 -14.56 6.93 4.00
N GLY A 26 -15.61 6.47 4.69
CA GLY A 26 -16.76 5.84 4.05
C GLY A 26 -16.49 4.40 3.59
N GLU A 27 -17.52 3.75 3.03
CA GLU A 27 -17.50 2.31 2.74
C GLU A 27 -16.48 1.88 1.67
N ARG A 28 -15.88 2.82 0.96
CA ARG A 28 -14.84 2.56 -0.05
C ARG A 28 -13.41 2.65 0.50
N ALA A 29 -13.24 3.12 1.73
CA ALA A 29 -11.91 3.23 2.32
C ALA A 29 -11.37 1.83 2.67
N CYS A 30 -10.36 1.42 1.90
CA CYS A 30 -9.66 0.14 2.02
C CYS A 30 -8.17 0.37 1.85
N TYR A 31 -7.46 0.46 2.97
CA TYR A 31 -6.02 0.70 3.00
C TYR A 31 -5.39 0.18 4.29
N VAL A 32 -4.07 0.06 4.28
CA VAL A 32 -3.28 -0.12 5.50
C VAL A 32 -2.31 1.04 5.64
N GLU A 33 -1.99 1.42 6.88
CA GLU A 33 -0.88 2.31 7.19
C GLU A 33 0.17 1.55 7.99
N GLY A 34 1.43 1.96 7.85
CA GLY A 34 2.54 1.34 8.54
C GLY A 34 3.88 1.93 8.15
N GLU A 35 4.94 1.36 8.70
CA GLU A 35 6.31 1.77 8.42
C GLU A 35 6.94 0.88 7.35
N VAL A 36 7.63 1.49 6.38
CA VAL A 36 8.47 0.74 5.44
C VAL A 36 9.69 0.21 6.19
N ILE A 37 9.78 -1.10 6.37
CA ILE A 37 10.88 -1.77 7.09
C ILE A 37 11.92 -2.40 6.14
N GLY A 38 11.67 -2.35 4.83
CA GLY A 38 12.57 -2.91 3.83
C GLY A 38 11.95 -3.04 2.45
N PHE A 39 12.68 -3.74 1.58
CA PHE A 39 12.27 -4.05 0.22
C PHE A 39 12.67 -5.48 -0.11
N ASP A 40 11.79 -6.23 -0.78
CA ASP A 40 12.08 -7.58 -1.26
C ASP A 40 11.90 -7.64 -2.78
N HIS A 41 12.53 -8.62 -3.42
CA HIS A 41 12.27 -8.96 -4.81
C HIS A 41 11.41 -10.24 -4.85
N ILE A 42 10.13 -10.10 -5.20
CA ILE A 42 9.12 -11.18 -5.12
C ILE A 42 8.43 -11.27 -6.48
N GLU A 43 8.35 -12.49 -7.04
CA GLU A 43 7.64 -12.75 -8.30
C GLU A 43 8.12 -11.86 -9.48
N GLY A 44 9.42 -11.55 -9.52
CA GLY A 44 10.03 -10.79 -10.61
C GLY A 44 9.90 -9.27 -10.50
N CYS A 45 9.39 -8.72 -9.39
CA CYS A 45 9.36 -7.28 -9.17
C CYS A 45 9.81 -6.88 -7.76
N GLN A 46 10.21 -5.61 -7.63
CA GLN A 46 10.52 -5.03 -6.33
C GLN A 46 9.23 -4.74 -5.57
N ARG A 47 9.19 -5.10 -4.29
CA ARG A 47 8.07 -4.87 -3.38
C ARG A 47 8.52 -4.17 -2.12
N TYR A 48 7.67 -3.31 -1.58
CA TYR A 48 7.87 -2.76 -0.24
C TYR A 48 7.71 -3.87 0.80
N ARG A 49 8.27 -3.69 1.98
CA ARG A 49 7.86 -4.40 3.20
C ARG A 49 7.32 -3.38 4.17
N ILE A 50 6.02 -3.41 4.42
CA ILE A 50 5.35 -2.45 5.30
C ILE A 50 4.89 -3.20 6.54
N LEU A 51 5.40 -2.81 7.71
CA LEU A 51 4.90 -3.28 9.00
C LEU A 51 3.65 -2.49 9.35
N VAL A 52 2.49 -3.14 9.29
CA VAL A 52 1.18 -2.49 9.44
C VAL A 52 0.92 -2.16 10.90
N ASP A 53 0.55 -0.90 11.16
CA ASP A 53 0.08 -0.42 12.47
C ASP A 53 -1.39 0.03 12.45
N ARG A 54 -1.98 0.19 11.26
CA ARG A 54 -3.39 0.50 11.08
C ARG A 54 -3.94 -0.21 9.86
N ASP A 55 -5.09 -0.85 9.99
CA ASP A 55 -5.77 -1.58 8.92
C ASP A 55 -7.21 -1.08 8.80
N VAL A 56 -7.60 -0.62 7.60
CA VAL A 56 -8.91 -0.07 7.31
C VAL A 56 -9.54 -0.85 6.16
N PHE A 57 -10.75 -1.34 6.38
CA PHE A 57 -11.53 -2.04 5.36
C PHE A 57 -13.01 -1.64 5.45
N GLY A 58 -13.59 -1.21 4.32
CA GLY A 58 -14.97 -0.73 4.30
C GLY A 58 -15.21 0.49 5.20
N GLY A 59 -14.20 1.34 5.38
CA GLY A 59 -14.27 2.52 6.24
C GLY A 59 -14.22 2.26 7.74
N LYS A 60 -13.89 1.03 8.16
CA LYS A 60 -13.77 0.66 9.56
C LYS A 60 -12.35 0.17 9.85
N GLU A 61 -11.86 0.48 11.04
CA GLU A 61 -10.62 -0.11 11.53
C GLU A 61 -10.83 -1.58 11.84
N GLU A 62 -9.90 -2.40 11.38
CA GLU A 62 -9.84 -3.85 11.55
C GLU A 62 -8.45 -4.20 12.08
N ASP A 63 -8.30 -5.37 12.72
CA ASP A 63 -7.01 -5.80 13.29
C ASP A 63 -6.38 -6.98 12.52
N ARG A 64 -6.87 -7.28 11.31
CA ARG A 64 -6.48 -8.51 10.58
C ARG A 64 -5.03 -8.45 10.12
N ARG A 65 -4.58 -7.28 9.68
CA ARG A 65 -3.22 -7.07 9.14
C ARG A 65 -2.30 -6.36 10.13
N VAL A 66 -2.81 -5.80 11.23
CA VAL A 66 -2.00 -5.13 12.26
C VAL A 66 -0.91 -6.06 12.81
N GLY A 67 0.31 -5.56 12.89
CA GLY A 67 1.50 -6.30 13.31
C GLY A 67 2.06 -7.27 12.25
N ARG A 68 1.46 -7.33 11.06
CA ARG A 68 1.94 -8.16 9.94
C ARG A 68 2.67 -7.32 8.92
N ILE A 69 3.46 -8.00 8.09
CA ILE A 69 4.14 -7.40 6.94
C ILE A 69 3.25 -7.58 5.72
N VAL A 70 2.94 -6.48 5.04
CA VAL A 70 2.39 -6.52 3.68
C VAL A 70 3.44 -6.14 2.67
N THR A 71 3.34 -6.70 1.46
CA THR A 71 4.33 -6.51 0.40
C THR A 71 3.70 -6.04 -0.91
N PRO A 72 3.18 -4.80 -0.98
CA PRO A 72 2.71 -4.23 -2.24
C PRO A 72 3.89 -3.98 -3.20
N PRO A 73 3.68 -4.02 -4.53
CA PRO A 73 4.68 -3.62 -5.50
C PRO A 73 5.19 -2.20 -5.27
N VAL A 74 6.47 -1.95 -5.58
CA VAL A 74 7.03 -0.59 -5.56
C VAL A 74 6.36 0.25 -6.64
N ASN A 75 5.94 1.47 -6.33
CA ASN A 75 5.32 2.37 -7.30
C ASN A 75 6.21 2.53 -8.55
N GLY A 76 5.58 2.53 -9.73
CA GLY A 76 6.26 2.50 -11.02
C GLY A 76 6.51 1.08 -11.56
N THR A 77 6.27 0.03 -10.76
CA THR A 77 6.34 -1.36 -11.26
C THR A 77 5.28 -1.59 -12.34
N PRO A 78 5.63 -2.11 -13.54
CA PRO A 78 4.67 -2.44 -14.58
C PRO A 78 3.68 -3.51 -14.15
N THR A 79 2.41 -3.35 -14.54
CA THR A 79 1.37 -4.37 -14.42
C THR A 79 1.21 -5.12 -15.74
N TRP A 80 0.39 -6.18 -15.74
CA TRP A 80 0.08 -6.94 -16.95
C TRP A 80 -0.84 -6.18 -17.92
N SER A 81 -1.40 -5.04 -17.50
CA SER A 81 -2.28 -4.17 -18.29
C SER A 81 -1.54 -2.97 -18.90
N ASP A 82 -0.20 -3.01 -18.98
CA ASP A 82 0.67 -1.90 -19.39
C ASP A 82 0.49 -0.61 -18.55
N GLN A 83 -0.11 -0.74 -17.35
CA GLN A 83 -0.17 0.33 -16.37
C GLN A 83 1.02 0.23 -15.42
N THR A 84 1.24 1.28 -14.61
CA THR A 84 2.24 1.25 -13.54
C THR A 84 1.55 1.31 -12.19
N THR A 85 2.05 0.55 -11.24
CA THR A 85 1.56 0.60 -9.86
C THR A 85 1.78 1.97 -9.21
N ASN A 86 0.80 2.45 -8.45
CA ASN A 86 0.87 3.72 -7.72
C ASN A 86 0.01 3.67 -6.44
N TYR A 87 0.13 2.55 -5.71
CA TYR A 87 -0.77 2.18 -4.63
C TYR A 87 -0.29 2.61 -3.25
N VAL A 88 0.93 3.13 -3.15
CA VAL A 88 1.54 3.52 -1.87
C VAL A 88 1.84 5.00 -1.84
N GLU A 89 1.53 5.69 -0.75
CA GLU A 89 1.88 7.10 -0.54
C GLU A 89 2.48 7.34 0.84
N VAL A 90 3.26 8.40 0.98
CA VAL A 90 3.76 8.87 2.28
C VAL A 90 2.62 9.57 3.02
N VAL A 91 2.52 9.36 4.34
CA VAL A 91 1.55 9.99 5.24
C VAL A 91 2.21 11.10 6.06
#